data_AF-A0A7V1ALX2-F1
#
_entry.id   AF-A0A7V1ALX2-F1
#
_cell.length_a   1.000
_cell.length_b   1.000
_cell.length_c   1.000
_cell.angle_alpha   90.00
_cell.angle_beta   90.00
_cell.angle_gamma   90.00
#
_symmetry.space_group_name_H-M   'P 1'
#
loop_
_entity.id
_entity.type
_entity.pdbx_description
1 polymer ?
#
loop_
_entity_poly.entity_id
_entity_poly.type
_entity_poly.pdbx_seq_one_letter_code
_entity_poly.pdbx_strand_id
1 'polypeptide(L)' 'QTKEELLQAKKNLKEQVIGELEKHFIENALQQNDWNISKTARSVGMDRRQLQNMIRKYEIVFPTK' A
#
# COMPACT_ATOMS: atom_id res chain seq x y z
N GLN A 1 1.84 11.02 -32.19
CA GLN A 1 1.78 10.78 -30.74
C GLN A 1 0.48 11.39 -30.24
N THR A 2 -0.43 10.54 -29.81
CA THR A 2 -1.85 10.87 -29.63
C THR A 2 -2.07 11.40 -28.22
N LYS A 3 -2.88 12.45 -28.04
CA LYS A 3 -3.16 13.07 -26.72
C LYS A 3 -3.65 12.04 -25.67
N GLU A 4 -4.31 10.99 -26.13
CA GLU A 4 -4.79 9.86 -25.32
C GLU A 4 -3.64 9.00 -24.76
N GLU A 5 -2.59 8.75 -25.53
CA GLU A 5 -1.39 8.01 -25.08
C GLU A 5 -0.69 8.76 -23.95
N LEU A 6 -0.60 10.10 -24.05
CA LEU A 6 -0.03 10.95 -23.01
C LEU A 6 -0.88 10.94 -21.73
N LEU A 7 -2.21 10.92 -21.85
CA LEU A 7 -3.12 10.89 -20.71
C LEU A 7 -3.02 9.54 -19.98
N GLN A 8 -2.96 8.45 -20.74
CA GLN A 8 -2.84 7.09 -20.19
C GLN A 8 -1.49 6.88 -19.51
N ALA A 9 -0.39 7.33 -20.12
CA ALA A 9 0.94 7.27 -19.51
C ALA A 9 1.00 8.04 -18.18
N LYS A 10 0.39 9.24 -18.11
CA LYS A 10 0.31 10.02 -16.87
C LYS A 10 -0.52 9.32 -15.79
N LYS A 11 -1.60 8.64 -16.16
CA LYS A 11 -2.45 7.89 -15.22
C LYS A 11 -1.69 6.70 -14.62
N ASN A 12 -1.03 5.92 -15.47
CA ASN A 12 -0.23 4.76 -15.05
C ASN A 12 0.91 5.18 -14.10
N LEU A 13 1.62 6.28 -14.42
CA LEU A 13 2.67 6.82 -13.56
C LEU A 13 2.13 7.22 -12.18
N LYS A 14 0.96 7.88 -12.12
CA LYS A 14 0.34 8.25 -10.85
C LYS A 14 -0.05 7.02 -10.03
N GLU A 15 -0.64 6.01 -10.67
CA GLU A 15 -1.04 4.77 -9.98
C GLU A 15 0.16 4.02 -9.41
N GLN A 16 1.29 3.98 -10.14
CA GLN A 16 2.54 3.38 -9.65
C GLN A 16 3.09 4.13 -8.44
N VAL A 17 3.22 5.46 -8.53
CA VAL A 17 3.76 6.29 -7.45
C VAL A 17 2.88 6.21 -6.19
N ILE A 18 1.55 6.25 -6.36
CA ILE A 18 0.62 6.12 -5.24
C ILE A 18 0.71 4.71 -4.63
N GLY A 19 0.81 3.66 -5.45
CA GLY A 19 0.93 2.29 -4.97
C GLY A 19 2.18 2.03 -4.13
N GLU A 20 3.33 2.55 -4.54
CA GLU A 20 4.58 2.44 -3.77
C GLU A 20 4.50 3.19 -2.43
N LEU A 21 3.90 4.37 -2.42
CA LEU A 21 3.68 5.14 -1.19
C LEU A 21 2.76 4.38 -0.22
N GLU A 22 1.65 3.85 -0.73
CA GLU A 22 0.71 3.04 0.07
C GLU A 22 1.39 1.80 0.66
N LYS A 23 2.20 1.10 -0.14
CA LYS A 23 2.96 -0.06 0.32
C LYS A 23 3.90 0.31 1.46
N HIS A 24 4.77 1.31 1.28
CA HIS A 24 5.70 1.75 2.31
C HIS A 24 4.99 2.24 3.58
N PHE A 25 3.85 2.92 3.43
CA PHE A 25 3.05 3.35 4.58
C PHE A 25 2.58 2.15 5.41
N ILE A 26 2.05 1.11 4.77
CA ILE A 26 1.57 -0.09 5.47
C ILE A 26 2.72 -0.87 6.09
N GLU A 27 3.84 -1.04 5.39
CA GLU A 27 5.04 -1.71 5.92
C GLU A 27 5.55 -1.02 7.19
N ASN A 28 5.69 0.31 7.15
CA ASN A 28 6.08 1.09 8.31
C ASN A 28 5.06 0.95 9.45
N ALA A 29 3.77 1.06 9.16
CA ALA A 29 2.73 0.93 10.17
C ALA A 29 2.67 -0.47 10.80
N LEU A 30 2.95 -1.52 10.02
CA LEU A 30 3.08 -2.89 10.53
C LEU A 30 4.32 -2.99 11.43
N GLN A 31 5.46 -2.49 11.01
CA GLN A 31 6.69 -2.52 11.80
C GLN A 31 6.56 -1.80 13.15
N GLN A 32 5.95 -0.61 13.18
CA GLN A 32 5.70 0.16 14.41
C GLN A 32 4.73 -0.52 15.38
N ASN A 33 3.96 -1.49 14.89
CA ASN A 33 2.94 -2.21 15.66
C ASN A 33 3.28 -3.70 15.80
N ASP A 34 4.55 -4.07 15.71
CA ASP A 34 5.04 -5.45 15.89
C ASP A 34 4.35 -6.44 14.94
N TRP A 35 4.01 -5.98 13.74
CA TRP A 35 3.29 -6.74 12.72
C TRP A 35 1.89 -7.22 13.15
N ASN A 36 1.33 -6.63 14.20
CA ASN A 36 -0.03 -6.93 14.64
C ASN A 36 -1.07 -6.21 13.80
N ILE A 37 -1.60 -6.89 12.79
CA ILE A 37 -2.60 -6.38 11.83
C ILE A 37 -3.77 -5.65 12.54
N SER A 38 -4.29 -6.18 13.64
CA SER A 38 -5.44 -5.56 14.32
C SER A 38 -5.06 -4.27 15.05
N LYS A 39 -3.86 -4.23 15.64
CA LYS A 39 -3.30 -3.03 16.28
C LYS A 39 -2.95 -1.98 15.23
N THR A 40 -2.30 -2.38 14.15
CA THR A 40 -1.97 -1.51 13.01
C THR A 40 -3.21 -0.87 12.41
N ALA A 41 -4.26 -1.66 12.11
CA ALA A 41 -5.50 -1.16 11.54
C ALA A 41 -6.13 -0.05 12.41
N ARG A 42 -6.18 -0.25 13.73
CA ARG A 42 -6.64 0.78 14.68
C ARG A 42 -5.72 2.00 14.72
N SER A 43 -4.40 1.77 14.69
CA SER A 43 -3.39 2.85 14.73
C SER A 43 -3.44 3.76 13.50
N VAL A 44 -3.75 3.20 12.33
CA VAL A 44 -3.82 3.96 11.07
C VAL A 44 -5.25 4.39 10.71
N GLY A 45 -6.23 4.07 11.58
CA GLY A 45 -7.64 4.42 11.35
C GLY A 45 -8.29 3.70 10.17
N MET A 46 -7.82 2.50 9.81
CA MET A 46 -8.40 1.67 8.74
C MET A 46 -9.16 0.48 9.30
N ASP A 47 -10.11 -0.04 8.51
CA ASP A 47 -10.71 -1.33 8.81
C ASP A 47 -9.68 -2.47 8.65
N ARG A 48 -9.76 -3.48 9.51
CA ARG A 48 -8.85 -4.63 9.47
C ARG A 48 -8.91 -5.38 8.15
N ARG A 49 -10.09 -5.56 7.53
CA ARG A 49 -10.22 -6.26 6.24
C ARG A 49 -9.62 -5.44 5.12
N GLN A 50 -9.77 -4.11 5.16
CA GLN A 50 -9.11 -3.21 4.22
C GLN A 50 -7.59 -3.36 4.30
N LEU A 51 -7.02 -3.31 5.52
CA LEU A 51 -5.59 -3.50 5.71
C LEU A 51 -5.11 -4.87 5.21
N GLN A 52 -5.85 -5.94 5.49
CA GLN A 52 -5.54 -7.28 4.98
C GLN A 52 -5.57 -7.36 3.45
N ASN A 53 -6.54 -6.72 2.82
CA ASN A 53 -6.62 -6.66 1.36
C ASN A 53 -5.42 -5.91 0.77
N MET A 54 -4.99 -4.80 1.38
CA MET A 54 -3.82 -4.06 0.93
C MET A 54 -2.52 -4.85 1.12
N ILE A 55 -2.37 -5.55 2.25
CA ILE A 55 -1.23 -6.46 2.49
C ILE A 55 -1.13 -7.52 1.38
N ARG A 56 -2.26 -8.12 1.00
CA ARG A 56 -2.31 -9.10 -0.10
C ARG A 56 -2.05 -8.45 -1.46
N LYS A 57 -2.63 -7.28 -1.71
CA LYS A 57 -2.49 -6.53 -2.97
C LYS A 57 -1.04 -6.14 -3.24
N TYR A 58 -0.32 -5.74 -2.20
CA TYR A 58 1.07 -5.28 -2.29
C TYR A 58 2.10 -6.34 -1.92
N GLU A 59 1.65 -7.58 -1.69
CA GLU A 59 2.48 -8.74 -1.34
C GLU A 59 3.45 -8.43 -0.19
N ILE A 60 2.94 -7.72 0.83
CA ILE A 60 3.75 -7.31 1.99
C ILE A 60 4.03 -8.54 2.84
N VAL A 61 5.31 -8.92 2.89
CA VAL A 61 5.81 -10.04 3.69
C VAL A 61 6.51 -9.53 4.93
N PHE A 62 6.41 -10.31 6.01
CA PHE A 62 7.22 -10.07 7.20
C PHE A 62 8.70 -10.15 6.80
N PRO A 63 9.56 -9.21 7.23
CA PRO A 63 11.00 -9.29 6.99
C PRO A 63 11.53 -10.48 7.77
N THR A 64 11.64 -11.61 7.08
CA THR A 64 12.36 -12.78 7.57
C THR A 64 13.80 -12.33 7.81
N LYS A 65 14.29 -12.51 9.04
CA LYS A 65 15.69 -12.25 9.42
C LYS A 65 16.68 -12.94 8.49
#